data_AF-A0A1G3BUE2-F1
#
_entry.id   AF-A0A1G3BUE2-F1
#
_cell.length_a   1.000
_cell.length_b   1.000
_cell.length_c   1.000
_cell.angle_alpha   90.00
_cell.angle_beta   90.00
_cell.angle_gamma   90.00
#
_symmetry.space_group_name_H-M   'P 1'
#
loop_
_entity.id
_entity.type
_entity.pdbx_description
1 polymer ?
#
loop_
_entity_poly.entity_id
_entity_poly.type
_entity_poly.pdbx_seq_one_letter_code
_entity_poly.pdbx_strand_id
1 'polypeptide(L)' 'MKNKKDITISRNIIDKEGGIVILSVGEYKRLCEKAVPTYYLEGEDAEKLDKLVEEGFSAYRRGKTKKIDSLSELD' A
#
# COMPACT_ATOMS: atom_id res chain seq x y z
N MET A 1 -26.71 -34.47 -10.37
CA MET A 1 -25.84 -33.69 -11.28
C MET A 1 -25.56 -32.36 -10.61
N LYS A 2 -24.29 -31.99 -10.39
CA LYS A 2 -23.93 -30.66 -9.83
C LYS A 2 -24.26 -29.59 -10.89
N ASN A 3 -25.01 -28.55 -10.53
CA ASN A 3 -25.28 -27.40 -11.38
C ASN A 3 -23.96 -26.74 -11.78
N LYS A 4 -23.57 -26.86 -13.05
CA LYS A 4 -22.40 -26.19 -13.61
C LYS A 4 -22.81 -24.78 -14.02
N LYS A 5 -22.20 -23.77 -13.40
CA LYS A 5 -22.34 -22.37 -13.82
C LYS A 5 -21.10 -22.01 -14.62
N ASP A 6 -21.27 -21.79 -15.92
CA ASP A 6 -20.18 -21.40 -16.80
C ASP A 6 -20.07 -19.88 -16.84
N ILE A 7 -18.83 -19.38 -16.86
CA ILE A 7 -18.50 -17.96 -17.06
C ILE A 7 -17.64 -17.88 -18.31
N THR A 8 -18.13 -17.19 -19.33
CA THR A 8 -17.40 -17.01 -20.60
C THR A 8 -16.62 -15.71 -20.56
N ILE A 9 -15.32 -15.80 -20.81
CA ILE A 9 -14.40 -14.65 -20.83
C ILE A 9 -13.75 -14.59 -22.21
N SER A 10 -13.78 -13.41 -22.84
CA SER A 10 -13.18 -13.21 -24.16
C SER A 10 -11.65 -13.28 -24.08
N ARG A 11 -11.04 -14.07 -24.97
CA ARG A 11 -9.59 -14.23 -25.04
C ARG A 11 -8.87 -12.92 -25.35
N ASN A 12 -9.47 -12.10 -26.21
CA ASN A 12 -8.90 -10.79 -26.57
C ASN A 12 -8.72 -9.87 -25.35
N ILE A 13 -9.56 -10.00 -24.32
CA ILE A 13 -9.44 -9.22 -23.09
C ILE A 13 -8.26 -9.74 -22.26
N ILE A 14 -8.09 -11.06 -22.17
CA ILE A 14 -6.95 -11.67 -21.46
C ILE A 14 -5.62 -11.21 -22.08
N ASP A 15 -5.53 -11.25 -23.41
CA ASP A 15 -4.30 -10.91 -24.12
C ASP A 15 -3.99 -9.40 -24.02
N LYS A 16 -5.02 -8.55 -24.06
CA LYS A 16 -4.86 -7.09 -23.94
C LYS A 16 -4.47 -6.64 -22.54
N GLU A 17 -5.09 -7.21 -21.51
CA GLU A 17 -4.90 -6.80 -20.11
C GLU A 17 -3.75 -7.56 -19.42
N GLY A 18 -3.07 -8.47 -20.12
CA GLY A 18 -1.93 -9.22 -19.60
C GLY A 18 -2.29 -10.35 -18.62
N GLY A 19 -3.57 -10.73 -18.56
CA GLY A 19 -4.12 -11.73 -17.65
C GLY A 19 -5.43 -11.29 -16.99
N ILE A 20 -6.17 -12.23 -16.42
CA ILE A 20 -7.40 -11.97 -15.66
C ILE A 20 -7.41 -12.82 -14.40
N VAL A 21 -7.87 -12.24 -13.29
CA VAL A 21 -8.02 -12.91 -11.99
C VAL A 21 -9.51 -12.99 -11.64
N ILE A 22 -9.99 -14.19 -11.30
CA ILE A 22 -11.38 -14.43 -10.88
C ILE A 22 -11.38 -14.72 -9.39
N LEU A 23 -12.06 -13.89 -8.61
CA LEU A 23 -12.17 -14.01 -7.17
C LEU A 23 -13.64 -13.92 -6.74
N SER A 24 -13.94 -14.49 -5.58
CA SER A 24 -15.23 -14.18 -4.94
C SER A 24 -15.26 -12.70 -4.54
N VAL A 25 -16.46 -12.10 -4.51
CA VAL A 25 -16.64 -10.71 -4.08
C VAL A 25 -16.09 -10.47 -2.67
N GLY A 26 -16.18 -11.47 -1.79
CA GLY A 26 -15.63 -11.40 -0.43
C GLY A 26 -14.11 -11.34 -0.40
N GLU A 27 -13.43 -12.14 -1.21
CA GLU A 27 -11.96 -12.11 -1.33
C GLU A 27 -11.46 -10.83 -1.96
N TYR A 28 -12.14 -10.34 -3.01
CA TYR A 28 -11.83 -9.05 -3.62
C TYR A 28 -11.89 -7.91 -2.60
N LYS A 29 -12.95 -7.85 -1.79
CA LYS A 29 -13.10 -6.84 -0.73
C LYS A 29 -11.98 -6.91 0.31
N ARG A 30 -11.61 -8.12 0.76
CA ARG A 30 -10.49 -8.33 1.70
C ARG A 30 -9.14 -7.86 1.14
N LEU A 31 -8.93 -8.00 -0.17
CA LEU A 31 -7.73 -7.48 -0.82
C LEU A 31 -7.74 -5.96 -0.85
N CYS A 32 -8.88 -5.33 -1.16
CA CYS A 32 -9.01 -3.87 -1.12
C CYS A 32 -8.78 -3.30 0.29
N GLU A 33 -9.28 -3.96 1.34
CA GLU A 33 -9.09 -3.55 2.74
C GLU A 33 -7.62 -3.65 3.18
N LYS A 34 -6.88 -4.63 2.64
CA LYS A 34 -5.45 -4.83 2.94
C LYS A 34 -4.52 -4.06 2.01
N ALA A 35 -5.04 -3.53 0.91
CA ALA A 35 -4.27 -2.68 0.03
C ALA A 35 -3.98 -1.38 0.78
N VAL A 36 -2.78 -1.28 1.35
CA VAL A 36 -2.28 -0.03 1.90
C VAL A 36 -2.23 0.95 0.73
N PRO A 37 -3.01 2.04 0.75
CA PRO A 37 -2.92 3.04 -0.30
C PRO A 37 -1.47 3.53 -0.35
N THR A 38 -0.83 3.31 -1.49
CA THR A 38 0.51 3.83 -1.72
C THR A 38 0.35 5.30 -2.06
N TYR A 39 0.60 6.17 -1.08
CA TYR A 39 0.61 7.62 -1.31
C TYR A 39 1.98 8.01 -1.87
N TYR A 40 1.96 8.51 -3.11
CA TYR A 40 3.10 9.21 -3.68
C TYR A 40 2.92 10.69 -3.37
N LEU A 41 3.81 11.24 -2.54
CA LEU A 41 3.90 12.68 -2.36
C LEU A 41 4.65 13.27 -3.54
N GLU A 42 4.21 14.44 -4.00
CA GLU A 42 4.84 15.17 -5.10
C GLU A 42 4.99 16.65 -4.72
N GLY A 43 5.90 17.35 -5.40
CA GLY A 43 6.14 18.78 -5.19
C GLY A 43 6.53 19.12 -3.75
N GLU A 44 5.95 20.19 -3.22
CA GLU A 44 6.31 20.72 -1.89
C GLU A 44 6.14 19.70 -0.76
N ASP A 45 5.16 18.80 -0.84
CA ASP A 45 4.92 17.83 0.22
C ASP A 45 5.97 16.72 0.23
N ALA A 46 6.49 16.35 -0.95
CA ALA A 46 7.66 15.48 -1.06
C ALA A 46 8.91 16.16 -0.47
N GLU A 47 9.16 17.42 -0.85
CA GLU A 47 10.32 18.18 -0.35
C GLU A 47 10.29 18.37 1.17
N LYS A 48 9.12 18.64 1.75
CA LYS A 48 8.94 18.74 3.21
C LYS A 48 9.26 17.42 3.91
N LEU A 49 8.82 16.29 3.34
CA LEU A 49 9.11 14.98 3.88
C LEU A 49 10.62 14.69 3.84
N ASP A 50 11.26 14.93 2.70
CA ASP A 50 12.71 14.72 2.54
C ASP A 50 13.51 15.52 3.56
N LYS A 51 13.14 16.80 3.75
CA LYS A 51 13.77 17.67 4.74
C LYS A 51 13.57 17.17 6.17
N LEU A 52 12.35 16.72 6.52
CA LEU A 52 12.05 16.17 7.84
C LEU A 52 12.90 14.92 8.12
N VAL A 53 13.07 14.06 7.12
CA VAL A 53 13.92 12.87 7.21
C VAL A 53 15.39 13.25 7.40
N GLU A 54 15.90 14.19 6.60
CA GLU A 54 17.28 14.68 6.70
C GLU A 54 17.59 15.25 8.09
N GLU A 55 16.72 16.14 8.59
CA GLU A 55 16.84 16.75 9.92
C GLU A 55 16.79 15.68 11.02
N GLY A 56 15.90 14.70 10.92
CA GLY A 56 15.80 13.57 11.85
C GLY A 56 17.09 12.73 11.89
N PHE A 57 17.66 12.39 10.73
CA PHE A 57 18.93 11.67 10.66
C PHE A 57 20.10 12.49 11.24
N SER A 58 20.14 13.79 10.95
CA SER A 58 21.15 14.70 11.51
C SER A 58 21.05 14.78 13.03
N ALA A 59 19.83 14.87 13.59
CA ALA A 59 19.58 14.87 15.02
C ALA A 59 20.02 13.54 15.67
N TYR A 60 19.67 12.40 15.05
CA TYR A 60 20.10 11.07 15.51
C TYR A 60 21.61 10.93 15.57
N ARG A 61 22.33 11.30 14.50
CA ARG A 61 23.80 11.27 14.47
C ARG A 61 24.45 12.15 15.53
N ARG A 62 23.78 13.25 15.91
CA ARG A 62 24.23 14.17 16.98
C ARG A 62 23.80 13.72 18.38
N GLY A 63 23.14 12.57 18.52
CA GLY A 63 22.61 12.07 19.80
C GLY A 63 21.44 12.88 20.35
N LYS A 64 20.79 13.71 19.53
CA LYS A 64 19.64 14.55 19.91
C LYS A 64 18.31 13.80 19.73
N THR A 65 18.26 12.55 20.20
CA THR A 65 17.07 11.68 20.11
C THR A 65 16.73 11.11 21.47
N LYS A 66 15.43 10.97 21.76
CA LYS A 66 14.93 10.24 22.94
C LYS A 66 14.70 8.78 22.55
N LYS A 67 15.11 7.85 23.42
CA LYS A 67 14.67 6.45 23.32
C LYS A 67 13.33 6.32 24.03
N ILE A 68 12.37 5.69 23.36
CA ILE A 68 11.07 5.33 23.91
C ILE A 68 10.94 3.80 23.81
N ASP A 69 10.28 3.17 24.79
CA ASP A 69 10.07 1.72 24.78
C ASP A 69 8.73 1.35 24.11
N SER A 70 7.80 2.31 23.98
CA SER A 70 6.56 2.17 23.22
C SER A 70 6.09 3.48 22.58
N LEU A 71 5.15 3.37 21.64
CA LEU A 71 4.51 4.53 21.01
C LEU A 71 3.64 5.34 21.98
N SER A 72 3.24 4.79 23.13
CA SER A 72 2.44 5.51 24.13
C SER A 72 3.26 6.55 24.92
N GLU A 73 4.56 6.63 24.70
CA GLU A 73 5.45 7.62 25.33
C GLU A 73 5.68 8.88 24.47
N LEU A 74 5.00 8.98 23.32
CA LEU A 74 5.08 10.10 22.38
C LEU A 74 4.15 11.28 22.73
N ASP A 75 3.34 11.15 23.78
CA ASP A 75 2.40 12.17 24.28
C ASP A 75 3.05 13.13 25.30
#